data_AF-A0A938DL61-F1
#
_entry.id   AF-A0A938DL61-F1
#
_cell.length_a   1.000
_cell.length_b   1.000
_cell.length_c   1.000
_cell.angle_alpha   90.00
_cell.angle_beta   90.00
_cell.angle_gamma   90.00
#
_symmetry.space_group_name_H-M   'P 1'
#
loop_
_entity.id
_entity.type
_entity.pdbx_description
1 polymer ?
#
loop_
_entity_poly.entity_id
_entity_poly.type
_entity_poly.pdbx_seq_one_letter_code
_entity_poly.pdbx_strand_id
1 'polypeptide(L)'
;MRDAVVPVVPVVPGVAVAVAATRAHRRRGLLGRDGTAGLLVLVPCRQVHTFGMRFPIDVAFVARDGRVLHVGSLRPGRVSRPVWRSRFVLEGPAGAFAGWGIRRGVVLPVREHAAREPRGCVSPMSREGALILVSTPIGNLGDLSPRAVEVLRDADVVAAEDTRRTRGLLTHAGVSAGRRLVSVHEHNERSRAAELVERIRKGDRVAFVTDAGTPGISDPGERLVRVCVEAGLAVEVVPGPSAVLAALVVSGLPTARFVMEGFLPRSGRERSDRVALVAGESRTTVLFEAPNRLAATLADLAAACGGDRPIVIARELTKRFEEIWRGTLTDAVAHVAEVEPRGEHVLVLAGAPAEAAPDDAAVRDAVARLLADGVSARDAATEVATTLGVPKRRAYDIATTLRRP
;
A
#
# COMPACT_ATOMS: atom_id res chain seq x y z
N MET A 1 -4.88 -16.45 -35.72
CA MET A 1 -4.53 -15.10 -36.20
C MET A 1 -5.39 -14.10 -35.42
N ARG A 2 -4.75 -13.08 -34.85
CA ARG A 2 -5.21 -12.27 -33.70
C ARG A 2 -6.52 -11.51 -33.98
N ASP A 3 -7.58 -11.76 -33.21
CA ASP A 3 -8.67 -10.79 -33.04
C ASP A 3 -8.17 -9.69 -32.10
N ALA A 4 -7.34 -8.79 -32.64
CA ALA A 4 -6.97 -7.57 -31.94
C ALA A 4 -8.27 -6.81 -31.60
N VAL A 5 -8.45 -6.51 -30.32
CA VAL A 5 -9.52 -5.62 -29.84
C VAL A 5 -9.49 -4.37 -30.71
N VAL A 6 -10.63 -4.00 -31.30
CA VAL A 6 -10.71 -2.77 -32.09
C VAL A 6 -10.37 -1.63 -31.14
N PRO A 7 -9.34 -0.82 -31.42
CA PRO A 7 -8.87 0.20 -30.47
C PRO A 7 -9.86 1.35 -30.32
N VAL A 8 -10.99 1.35 -31.04
CA VAL A 8 -11.97 2.43 -31.04
C VAL A 8 -13.41 1.91 -30.91
N VAL A 9 -14.25 2.68 -30.21
CA VAL A 9 -15.68 2.39 -30.01
C VAL A 9 -16.53 3.63 -30.31
N PRO A 10 -17.76 3.47 -30.86
CA PRO A 10 -18.71 4.57 -31.00
C PRO A 10 -19.08 5.15 -29.64
N VAL A 11 -19.18 6.48 -29.55
CA VAL A 11 -19.66 7.20 -28.37
C VAL A 11 -20.86 8.07 -28.70
N VAL A 12 -21.71 8.25 -27.71
CA VAL A 12 -22.90 9.10 -27.79
C VAL A 12 -22.74 10.18 -26.71
N PRO A 13 -22.63 11.47 -27.06
CA PRO A 13 -22.45 12.54 -26.08
C PRO A 13 -23.55 12.53 -25.01
N GLY A 14 -23.16 12.64 -23.74
CA GLY A 14 -24.10 12.66 -22.61
C GLY A 14 -24.70 11.30 -22.23
N VAL A 15 -24.31 10.19 -22.87
CA VAL A 15 -24.79 8.85 -22.55
C VAL A 15 -23.64 8.00 -22.01
N ALA A 16 -23.83 7.36 -20.86
CA ALA A 16 -22.86 6.44 -20.30
C ALA A 16 -22.69 5.20 -21.21
N VAL A 17 -21.45 4.88 -21.58
CA VAL A 17 -21.12 3.80 -22.52
C VAL A 17 -20.36 2.69 -21.81
N ALA A 18 -20.91 1.47 -21.82
CA ALA A 18 -20.23 0.24 -21.42
C ALA A 18 -19.81 -0.55 -22.68
N VAL A 19 -18.70 -1.30 -22.62
CA VAL A 19 -18.18 -2.05 -23.78
C VAL A 19 -18.01 -3.53 -23.46
N ALA A 20 -18.59 -4.39 -24.28
CA ALA A 20 -18.42 -5.85 -24.23
C ALA A 20 -17.48 -6.31 -25.36
N ALA A 21 -16.17 -6.31 -25.07
CA ALA A 21 -15.12 -6.68 -26.02
C ALA A 21 -14.74 -8.18 -26.01
N THR A 22 -15.09 -8.92 -24.95
CA THR A 22 -14.75 -10.35 -24.81
C THR A 22 -15.90 -11.25 -25.24
N ARG A 23 -15.61 -12.50 -25.65
CA ARG A 23 -16.64 -13.50 -25.99
C ARG A 23 -17.62 -13.74 -24.83
N ALA A 24 -17.12 -13.75 -23.59
CA ALA A 24 -17.95 -13.92 -22.40
C ALA A 24 -18.91 -12.74 -22.20
N HIS A 25 -18.40 -11.51 -22.27
CA HIS A 25 -19.24 -10.31 -22.13
C HIS A 25 -20.26 -10.16 -23.26
N ARG A 26 -19.90 -10.51 -24.50
CA ARG A 26 -20.86 -10.51 -25.62
C ARG A 26 -21.96 -11.55 -25.48
N ARG A 27 -21.64 -12.76 -24.99
CA ARG A 27 -22.64 -13.81 -24.73
C ARG A 27 -23.58 -13.45 -23.58
N ARG A 28 -23.08 -12.73 -22.57
CA ARG A 28 -23.91 -12.21 -21.49
C ARG A 28 -24.81 -11.06 -21.98
N GLY A 29 -24.26 -10.10 -22.71
CA GLY A 29 -25.00 -8.91 -23.15
C GLY A 29 -25.73 -8.26 -21.98
N LEU A 30 -27.05 -8.13 -22.13
CA LEU A 30 -27.97 -7.62 -21.10
C LEU A 30 -28.74 -8.72 -20.34
N LEU A 31 -28.36 -9.99 -20.49
CA LEU A 31 -29.01 -11.11 -19.79
C LEU A 31 -28.83 -10.99 -18.26
N GLY A 32 -29.90 -11.30 -17.53
CA GLY A 32 -29.93 -11.20 -16.07
C GLY A 32 -30.05 -9.78 -15.52
N ARG A 33 -30.24 -8.77 -16.38
CA ARG A 33 -30.56 -7.39 -15.97
C ARG A 33 -32.07 -7.16 -16.03
N ASP A 34 -32.56 -6.23 -15.23
CA ASP A 34 -33.96 -5.77 -15.26
C ASP A 34 -34.16 -4.50 -16.12
N GLY A 35 -33.08 -4.00 -16.74
CA GLY A 35 -33.09 -2.87 -17.67
C GLY A 35 -31.69 -2.47 -18.14
N THR A 36 -31.63 -1.33 -18.84
CA THR A 36 -30.37 -0.66 -19.25
C THR A 36 -30.37 0.78 -18.73
N ALA A 37 -29.34 1.18 -17.99
CA ALA A 37 -29.18 2.58 -17.54
C ALA A 37 -28.41 3.45 -18.56
N GLY A 38 -27.99 2.88 -19.70
CA GLY A 38 -27.13 3.54 -20.68
C GLY A 38 -26.91 2.67 -21.91
N LEU A 39 -25.82 2.93 -22.64
CA LEU A 39 -25.49 2.26 -23.90
C LEU A 39 -24.47 1.13 -23.67
N LEU A 40 -24.75 -0.08 -24.16
CA LEU A 40 -23.80 -1.19 -24.21
C LEU A 40 -23.31 -1.38 -25.64
N VAL A 41 -21.99 -1.43 -25.85
CA VAL A 41 -21.36 -1.60 -27.16
C VAL A 41 -20.74 -2.99 -27.24
N LEU A 42 -21.29 -3.86 -28.09
CA LEU A 42 -20.75 -5.19 -28.36
C LEU A 42 -19.70 -5.13 -29.47
N VAL A 43 -18.48 -5.61 -29.19
CA VAL A 43 -17.35 -5.53 -30.13
C VAL A 43 -16.54 -6.84 -30.17
N PRO A 44 -16.20 -7.38 -31.36
CA PRO A 44 -16.95 -7.19 -32.60
C PRO A 44 -18.31 -7.89 -32.52
N CYS A 45 -19.34 -7.25 -33.08
CA CYS A 45 -20.67 -7.85 -33.16
C CYS A 45 -21.38 -7.47 -34.46
N ARG A 46 -22.12 -8.44 -35.02
CA ARG A 46 -22.84 -8.32 -36.30
C ARG A 46 -24.29 -8.78 -36.23
N GLN A 47 -24.68 -9.40 -35.13
CA GLN A 47 -26.01 -9.94 -34.89
C GLN A 47 -26.20 -10.08 -33.39
N VAL A 48 -27.41 -9.83 -32.90
CA VAL A 48 -27.75 -9.97 -31.48
C VAL A 48 -29.04 -10.76 -31.34
N HIS A 49 -29.23 -11.36 -30.17
CA HIS A 49 -30.48 -12.02 -29.79
C HIS A 49 -30.92 -11.54 -28.41
N THR A 50 -32.22 -11.66 -28.16
CA THR A 50 -32.86 -11.32 -26.89
C THR A 50 -33.46 -12.55 -26.20
N PHE A 51 -33.04 -13.77 -26.57
CA PHE A 51 -33.41 -15.00 -25.86
C PHE A 51 -32.97 -14.93 -24.39
N GLY A 52 -33.89 -15.13 -23.46
CA GLY A 52 -33.63 -15.02 -22.01
C GLY A 52 -33.66 -13.61 -21.45
N MET A 53 -33.92 -12.58 -22.27
CA MET A 53 -34.15 -11.22 -21.79
C MET A 53 -35.59 -11.03 -21.28
N ARG A 54 -35.77 -10.10 -20.34
CA ARG A 54 -37.07 -9.79 -19.72
C ARG A 54 -37.73 -8.51 -20.27
N PHE A 55 -36.98 -7.68 -21.00
CA PHE A 55 -37.42 -6.36 -21.47
C PHE A 55 -36.96 -6.10 -22.92
N PRO A 56 -37.65 -5.21 -23.66
CA PRO A 56 -37.24 -4.83 -25.01
C PRO A 56 -36.04 -3.87 -25.00
N ILE A 57 -35.27 -3.87 -26.09
CA ILE A 57 -34.11 -2.98 -26.27
C ILE A 57 -34.10 -2.31 -27.64
N ASP A 58 -33.50 -1.13 -27.73
CA ASP A 58 -33.08 -0.57 -29.00
C ASP A 58 -31.71 -1.13 -29.39
N VAL A 59 -31.53 -1.41 -30.68
CA VAL A 59 -30.29 -1.92 -31.26
C VAL A 59 -29.86 -1.11 -32.47
N ALA A 60 -28.56 -0.83 -32.57
CA ALA A 60 -27.97 -0.14 -33.71
C ALA A 60 -26.71 -0.85 -34.18
N PHE A 61 -26.64 -1.10 -35.48
CA PHE A 61 -25.50 -1.73 -36.14
C PHE A 61 -24.62 -0.65 -36.72
N VAL A 62 -23.34 -0.62 -36.33
CA VAL A 62 -22.43 0.49 -36.63
C VAL A 62 -21.16 -0.04 -37.30
N ALA A 63 -20.77 0.60 -38.40
CA ALA A 63 -19.54 0.31 -39.12
C ALA A 63 -18.30 0.79 -38.34
N ARG A 64 -17.11 0.38 -38.78
CA ARG A 64 -15.84 0.69 -38.10
C ARG A 64 -15.54 2.19 -38.00
N ASP A 65 -16.02 2.97 -38.97
CA ASP A 65 -15.90 4.43 -39.07
C ASP A 65 -16.93 5.19 -38.22
N GLY A 66 -17.76 4.49 -37.44
CA GLY A 66 -18.81 5.08 -36.61
C GLY A 66 -20.14 5.29 -37.34
N ARG A 67 -20.26 4.93 -38.62
CA ARG A 67 -21.52 5.08 -39.37
C ARG A 67 -22.59 4.09 -38.94
N VAL A 68 -23.76 4.58 -38.56
CA VAL A 68 -24.94 3.77 -38.20
C VAL A 68 -25.58 3.19 -39.47
N LEU A 69 -25.51 1.87 -39.61
CA LEU A 69 -26.00 1.12 -40.78
C LEU A 69 -27.49 0.77 -40.65
N HIS A 70 -27.92 0.42 -39.44
CA HIS A 70 -29.29 0.02 -39.15
C HIS A 70 -29.64 0.34 -37.70
N VAL A 71 -30.89 0.71 -37.44
CA VAL A 71 -31.46 0.92 -36.11
C VAL A 71 -32.81 0.22 -36.05
N GLY A 72 -33.13 -0.42 -34.93
CA GLY A 72 -34.43 -1.02 -34.68
C GLY A 72 -34.61 -1.35 -33.20
N SER A 73 -35.77 -1.90 -32.84
CA SER A 73 -36.05 -2.36 -31.49
C SER A 73 -36.32 -3.87 -31.50
N LEU A 74 -35.80 -4.58 -30.50
CA LEU A 74 -35.99 -6.01 -30.32
C LEU A 74 -36.77 -6.29 -29.04
N ARG A 75 -37.90 -6.99 -29.18
CA ARG A 75 -38.63 -7.56 -28.05
C ARG A 75 -37.91 -8.82 -27.52
N PRO A 76 -38.18 -9.25 -26.27
CA PRO A 76 -37.69 -10.52 -25.74
C PRO A 76 -37.94 -11.71 -26.69
N GLY A 77 -37.02 -12.68 -26.72
CA GLY A 77 -37.15 -13.91 -27.50
C GLY A 77 -37.08 -13.71 -29.03
N ARG A 78 -36.24 -12.78 -29.50
CA ARG A 78 -36.04 -12.50 -30.93
C ARG A 78 -34.55 -12.52 -31.27
N VAL A 79 -34.26 -12.60 -32.57
CA VAL A 79 -32.92 -12.49 -33.13
C VAL A 79 -32.92 -11.42 -34.21
N SER A 80 -31.89 -10.59 -34.25
CA SER A 80 -31.73 -9.60 -35.31
C SER A 80 -31.32 -10.28 -36.60
N ARG A 81 -31.54 -9.62 -37.75
CA ARG A 81 -30.86 -9.99 -38.98
C ARG A 81 -29.35 -9.67 -38.84
N PRO A 82 -28.45 -10.49 -39.41
CA PRO A 82 -27.03 -10.20 -39.40
C PRO A 82 -26.72 -9.01 -40.33
N VAL A 83 -25.92 -8.07 -39.85
CA VAL A 83 -25.43 -6.92 -40.62
C VAL A 83 -23.93 -7.07 -40.81
N TRP A 84 -23.52 -7.70 -41.92
CA TRP A 84 -22.13 -8.11 -42.16
C TRP A 84 -21.11 -6.97 -42.18
N ARG A 85 -21.54 -5.78 -42.61
CA ARG A 85 -20.72 -4.55 -42.60
C ARG A 85 -20.58 -3.92 -41.22
N SER A 86 -21.37 -4.38 -40.24
CA SER A 86 -21.27 -3.91 -38.87
C SER A 86 -19.98 -4.41 -38.23
N ARG A 87 -19.37 -3.54 -37.42
CA ARG A 87 -18.29 -3.91 -36.50
C ARG A 87 -18.76 -3.84 -35.06
N PHE A 88 -19.71 -2.97 -34.75
CA PHE A 88 -20.23 -2.74 -33.41
C PHE A 88 -21.75 -2.93 -33.40
N VAL A 89 -22.28 -3.46 -32.31
CA VAL A 89 -23.73 -3.36 -32.03
C VAL A 89 -23.91 -2.57 -30.76
N LEU A 90 -24.71 -1.51 -30.83
CA LEU A 90 -25.12 -0.72 -29.67
C LEU A 90 -26.45 -1.27 -29.17
N GLU A 91 -26.56 -1.48 -27.87
CA GLU A 91 -27.78 -1.89 -27.17
C GLU A 91 -28.12 -0.82 -26.13
N GLY A 92 -29.37 -0.39 -26.07
CA GLY A 92 -29.83 0.54 -25.04
C GLY A 92 -31.31 0.41 -24.74
N PRO A 93 -31.85 1.29 -23.88
CA PRO A 93 -33.25 1.23 -23.47
C PRO A 93 -34.15 1.39 -24.70
N ALA A 94 -35.23 0.62 -24.74
CA ALA A 94 -36.21 0.75 -25.81
C ALA A 94 -36.73 2.19 -25.90
N GLY A 95 -36.71 2.77 -27.11
CA GLY A 95 -37.12 4.14 -27.39
C GLY A 95 -36.06 5.22 -27.12
N ALA A 96 -34.90 4.88 -26.54
CA ALA A 96 -33.89 5.87 -26.18
C ALA A 96 -33.13 6.42 -27.39
N PHE A 97 -32.97 5.63 -28.47
CA PHE A 97 -32.06 5.96 -29.56
C PHE A 97 -32.48 7.21 -30.35
N ALA A 98 -33.78 7.48 -30.44
CA ALA A 98 -34.30 8.67 -31.09
C ALA A 98 -33.89 9.96 -30.36
N GLY A 99 -33.96 9.94 -29.02
CA GLY A 99 -33.55 11.06 -28.15
C GLY A 99 -32.03 11.21 -28.06
N TRP A 100 -31.29 10.12 -28.25
CA TRP A 100 -29.82 10.11 -28.32
C TRP A 100 -29.24 10.44 -29.70
N GLY A 101 -30.10 10.75 -30.68
CA GLY A 101 -29.68 11.09 -32.04
C GLY A 101 -29.13 9.91 -32.86
N ILE A 102 -29.32 8.67 -32.40
CA ILE A 102 -28.86 7.46 -33.10
C ILE A 102 -29.88 7.10 -34.18
N ARG A 103 -29.56 7.42 -35.44
CA ARG A 103 -30.40 7.14 -36.61
C ARG A 103 -29.56 6.60 -37.75
N ARG A 104 -30.17 5.81 -38.64
CA ARG A 104 -29.47 5.28 -39.83
C ARG A 104 -28.85 6.42 -40.64
N GLY A 105 -27.59 6.26 -41.02
CA GLY A 105 -26.82 7.24 -41.79
C GLY A 105 -25.98 8.21 -40.94
N VAL A 106 -26.31 8.40 -39.66
CA VAL A 106 -25.53 9.23 -38.72
C VAL A 106 -24.15 8.62 -38.51
N VAL A 107 -23.12 9.46 -38.44
CA VAL A 107 -21.76 9.07 -38.07
C VAL A 107 -21.54 9.43 -36.62
N LEU A 108 -21.45 8.41 -35.76
CA LEU A 108 -21.15 8.60 -34.35
C LEU A 108 -19.64 8.84 -34.19
N PRO A 109 -19.23 9.75 -33.29
CA PRO A 109 -17.83 9.89 -32.95
C PRO A 109 -17.30 8.55 -32.44
N VAL A 110 -16.07 8.21 -32.83
CA VAL A 110 -15.35 7.05 -32.29
C VAL A 110 -14.24 7.56 -31.38
N ARG A 111 -14.10 6.95 -30.20
CA ARG A 111 -13.01 7.25 -29.26
C ARG A 111 -12.17 6.01 -29.04
N GLU A 112 -10.90 6.22 -28.71
CA GLU A 112 -10.04 5.13 -28.29
C GLU A 112 -10.68 4.41 -27.09
N HIS A 113 -10.96 3.12 -27.28
CA HIS A 113 -11.30 2.25 -26.18
C HIS A 113 -9.97 1.78 -25.61
N ALA A 114 -9.55 2.40 -24.51
CA ALA A 114 -8.41 1.94 -23.73
C ALA A 114 -8.67 0.48 -23.32
N ALA A 115 -8.15 -0.46 -24.10
CA ALA A 115 -8.03 -1.86 -23.74
C ALA A 115 -6.94 -1.98 -22.66
N ARG A 116 -7.24 -1.42 -21.49
CA ARG A 116 -6.61 -1.79 -20.24
C ARG A 116 -7.75 -2.28 -19.36
N GLU A 117 -8.05 -3.58 -19.46
CA GLU A 117 -8.20 -4.30 -18.20
C GLU A 117 -6.98 -3.89 -17.37
N PRO A 118 -7.15 -3.43 -16.12
CA PRO A 118 -5.98 -3.23 -15.30
C PRO A 118 -5.23 -4.56 -15.37
N ARG A 119 -4.00 -4.54 -15.86
CA ARG A 119 -2.99 -5.49 -15.38
C ARG A 119 -2.75 -5.14 -13.90
N GLY A 120 -3.80 -5.20 -13.09
CA GLY A 120 -3.63 -5.67 -11.74
C GLY A 120 -3.08 -7.05 -11.95
N CYS A 121 -1.84 -7.24 -11.53
CA CYS A 121 -1.32 -8.57 -11.28
C CYS A 121 -2.27 -9.20 -10.24
N VAL A 122 -3.40 -9.72 -10.68
CA VAL A 122 -4.06 -10.80 -9.96
C VAL A 122 -3.24 -12.00 -10.40
N SER A 123 -2.12 -12.21 -9.71
CA SER A 123 -1.49 -13.52 -9.75
C SER A 123 -2.62 -14.48 -9.42
N PRO A 124 -3.01 -15.41 -10.32
CA PRO A 124 -3.98 -16.41 -9.95
C PRO A 124 -3.43 -17.06 -8.69
N MET A 125 -4.15 -16.94 -7.57
CA MET A 125 -3.78 -17.61 -6.33
C MET A 125 -3.54 -19.07 -6.71
N SER A 126 -2.30 -19.53 -6.59
CA SER A 126 -1.96 -20.91 -6.92
C SER A 126 -2.86 -21.80 -6.07
N ARG A 127 -3.45 -22.85 -6.64
CA ARG A 127 -4.22 -23.82 -5.83
C ARG A 127 -3.32 -24.71 -4.95
N GLU A 128 -2.04 -24.39 -4.88
CA GLU A 128 -1.06 -25.09 -4.05
C GLU A 128 -1.11 -24.53 -2.62
N GLY A 129 -0.69 -25.35 -1.66
CA GLY A 129 -0.61 -24.93 -0.26
C GLY A 129 0.36 -23.77 -0.10
N ALA A 130 -0.04 -22.75 0.65
CA ALA A 130 0.76 -21.56 0.90
C ALA A 130 0.46 -20.95 2.28
N LEU A 131 1.48 -20.30 2.86
CA LEU A 131 1.28 -19.33 3.94
C LEU A 131 0.95 -17.97 3.31
N ILE A 132 -0.12 -17.33 3.74
CA ILE A 132 -0.56 -16.03 3.22
C ILE A 132 -0.65 -15.05 4.40
N LEU A 133 0.27 -14.11 4.47
CA LEU A 133 0.25 -13.05 5.48
C LEU A 133 -0.78 -12.00 5.08
N VAL A 134 -1.79 -11.76 5.91
CA VAL A 134 -2.89 -10.85 5.60
C VAL A 134 -2.84 -9.66 6.55
N SER A 135 -2.61 -8.46 6.01
CA SER A 135 -2.65 -7.25 6.83
C SER A 135 -4.09 -6.94 7.25
N THR A 136 -4.30 -6.66 8.54
CA THR A 136 -5.59 -6.35 9.15
C THR A 136 -5.70 -4.86 9.53
N PRO A 137 -6.92 -4.33 9.72
CA PRO A 137 -7.10 -2.96 10.18
C PRO A 137 -6.38 -2.64 11.50
N ILE A 138 -5.89 -1.40 11.62
CA ILE A 138 -5.23 -0.88 12.84
C ILE A 138 -6.18 -0.11 13.78
N GLY A 139 -7.48 -0.07 13.43
CA GLY A 139 -8.47 0.66 14.21
C GLY A 139 -9.82 0.77 13.52
N ASN A 140 -9.83 1.07 12.22
CA ASN A 140 -11.05 1.18 11.42
C ASN A 140 -11.31 -0.07 10.58
N LEU A 141 -12.39 -0.81 10.89
CA LEU A 141 -12.75 -2.02 10.14
C LEU A 141 -12.96 -1.79 8.63
N GLY A 142 -13.27 -0.56 8.21
CA GLY A 142 -13.37 -0.17 6.80
C GLY A 142 -12.06 -0.24 6.01
N ASP A 143 -10.92 -0.33 6.69
CA ASP A 143 -9.60 -0.42 6.06
C ASP A 143 -9.23 -1.86 5.63
N LEU A 144 -10.10 -2.85 5.92
CA LEU A 144 -9.89 -4.22 5.47
C LEU A 144 -10.09 -4.31 3.96
N SER A 145 -9.01 -4.67 3.24
CA SER A 145 -9.07 -4.70 1.78
C SER A 145 -9.99 -5.80 1.25
N PRO A 146 -10.63 -5.61 0.08
CA PRO A 146 -11.43 -6.66 -0.56
C PRO A 146 -10.66 -7.97 -0.77
N ARG A 147 -9.36 -7.87 -1.13
CA ARG A 147 -8.48 -9.04 -1.31
C ARG A 147 -8.21 -9.76 0.01
N ALA A 148 -8.09 -9.05 1.12
CA ALA A 148 -7.97 -9.67 2.44
C ALA A 148 -9.23 -10.49 2.78
N VAL A 149 -10.41 -9.94 2.50
CA VAL A 149 -11.69 -10.65 2.69
C VAL A 149 -11.77 -11.91 1.84
N GLU A 150 -11.37 -11.84 0.57
CA GLU A 150 -11.32 -13.01 -0.34
C GLU A 150 -10.39 -14.10 0.21
N VAL A 151 -9.17 -13.74 0.58
CA VAL A 151 -8.20 -14.69 1.14
C VAL A 151 -8.68 -15.32 2.44
N LEU A 152 -9.24 -14.52 3.36
CA LEU A 152 -9.77 -15.03 4.63
C LEU A 152 -10.99 -15.95 4.43
N ARG A 153 -11.79 -15.72 3.38
CA ARG A 153 -12.93 -16.57 3.01
C ARG A 153 -12.48 -17.92 2.47
N ASP A 154 -11.48 -17.89 1.59
CA ASP A 154 -11.04 -19.03 0.78
C ASP A 154 -9.95 -19.87 1.47
N ALA A 155 -9.35 -19.38 2.55
CA ALA A 155 -8.36 -20.13 3.31
C ALA A 155 -8.96 -21.37 3.99
N ASP A 156 -8.18 -22.45 4.00
CA ASP A 156 -8.49 -23.69 4.73
C ASP A 156 -8.26 -23.51 6.24
N VAL A 157 -7.29 -22.64 6.60
CA VAL A 157 -6.96 -22.27 7.96
C VAL A 157 -6.75 -20.77 8.06
N VAL A 158 -7.33 -20.16 9.10
CA VAL A 158 -6.97 -18.83 9.57
C VAL A 158 -6.16 -19.01 10.86
N ALA A 159 -4.86 -18.80 10.78
CA ALA A 159 -4.00 -18.66 11.95
C ALA A 159 -4.05 -17.20 12.42
N ALA A 160 -4.21 -16.98 13.71
CA ALA A 160 -4.43 -15.65 14.28
C ALA A 160 -3.72 -15.48 15.62
N GLU A 161 -3.20 -14.29 15.91
CA GLU A 161 -2.67 -13.93 17.23
C GLU A 161 -3.72 -14.10 18.33
N ASP A 162 -4.74 -13.23 18.39
CA ASP A 162 -5.92 -13.43 19.22
C ASP A 162 -7.13 -13.86 18.37
N THR A 163 -7.53 -15.12 18.56
CA THR A 163 -8.70 -15.70 17.88
C THR A 163 -10.02 -15.03 18.27
N ARG A 164 -10.12 -14.38 19.44
CA ARG A 164 -11.32 -13.66 19.87
C ARG A 164 -11.49 -12.37 19.08
N ARG A 165 -10.41 -11.59 18.94
CA ARG A 165 -10.40 -10.36 18.11
C ARG A 165 -10.64 -10.70 16.65
N THR A 166 -9.95 -11.72 16.15
CA THR A 166 -10.09 -12.17 14.76
C THR A 166 -11.50 -12.64 14.42
N ARG A 167 -12.23 -13.28 15.36
CA ARG A 167 -13.66 -13.62 15.13
C ARG A 167 -14.52 -12.39 14.85
N GLY A 168 -14.25 -11.27 15.53
CA GLY A 168 -14.93 -10.00 15.28
C GLY A 168 -14.67 -9.48 13.87
N LEU A 169 -13.39 -9.49 13.45
CA LEU A 169 -12.98 -9.13 12.08
C LEU A 169 -13.66 -10.01 11.02
N LEU A 170 -13.64 -11.34 11.21
CA LEU A 170 -14.27 -12.29 10.28
C LEU A 170 -15.78 -12.09 10.19
N THR A 171 -16.43 -11.82 11.32
CA THR A 171 -17.87 -11.51 11.36
C THR A 171 -18.18 -10.24 10.56
N HIS A 172 -17.39 -9.18 10.76
CA HIS A 172 -17.52 -7.94 9.98
C HIS A 172 -17.30 -8.16 8.48
N ALA A 173 -16.34 -9.02 8.12
CA ALA A 173 -16.03 -9.37 6.73
C ALA A 173 -17.06 -10.32 6.08
N GLY A 174 -18.08 -10.78 6.82
CA GLY A 174 -19.05 -11.78 6.33
C GLY A 174 -18.42 -13.15 6.07
N VAL A 175 -17.34 -13.48 6.79
CA VAL A 175 -16.60 -14.75 6.67
C VAL A 175 -16.98 -15.69 7.81
N SER A 176 -17.50 -16.88 7.48
CA SER A 176 -17.84 -17.88 8.49
C SER A 176 -16.57 -18.48 9.11
N ALA A 177 -16.31 -18.12 10.37
CA ALA A 177 -15.07 -18.45 11.09
C ALA A 177 -14.89 -19.95 11.42
N GLY A 178 -15.99 -20.71 11.60
CA GLY A 178 -16.01 -22.19 11.70
C GLY A 178 -14.85 -22.89 12.43
N ARG A 179 -14.50 -24.11 11.99
CA ARG A 179 -13.42 -24.97 12.53
C ARG A 179 -12.01 -24.60 12.00
N ARG A 180 -11.87 -23.41 11.40
CA ARG A 180 -10.70 -23.00 10.62
C ARG A 180 -9.74 -22.10 11.39
N LEU A 181 -10.07 -21.70 12.62
CA LEU A 181 -9.32 -20.68 13.36
C LEU A 181 -8.33 -21.31 14.37
N VAL A 182 -7.04 -20.98 14.25
CA VAL A 182 -5.94 -21.48 15.10
C VAL A 182 -5.24 -20.29 15.77
N SER A 183 -4.96 -20.37 17.08
CA SER A 183 -4.22 -19.32 17.78
C SER A 183 -2.71 -19.52 17.67
N VAL A 184 -2.01 -18.49 17.21
CA VAL A 184 -0.55 -18.43 17.05
C VAL A 184 -0.03 -17.12 17.65
N HIS A 185 0.60 -17.20 18.82
CA HIS A 185 1.16 -16.06 19.55
C HIS A 185 2.59 -16.36 19.98
N GLU A 186 3.36 -15.37 20.42
CA GLU A 186 4.82 -15.49 20.67
C GLU A 186 5.19 -16.74 21.49
N HIS A 187 4.46 -17.03 22.58
CA HIS A 187 4.74 -18.17 23.44
C HIS A 187 4.52 -19.55 22.81
N ASN A 188 3.65 -19.68 21.79
CA ASN A 188 3.32 -20.96 21.16
C ASN A 188 3.78 -21.05 19.69
N GLU A 189 4.34 -19.97 19.14
CA GLU A 189 4.64 -19.83 17.73
C GLU A 189 5.52 -20.98 17.22
N ARG A 190 6.48 -21.44 18.03
CA ARG A 190 7.36 -22.56 17.66
C ARG A 190 6.59 -23.86 17.40
N SER A 191 5.68 -24.26 18.28
CA SER A 191 4.93 -25.51 18.11
C SER A 191 3.87 -25.38 17.02
N ARG A 192 3.17 -24.24 16.97
CA ARG A 192 2.16 -23.96 15.94
C ARG A 192 2.74 -23.84 14.55
N ALA A 193 3.94 -23.28 14.41
CA ALA A 193 4.57 -23.18 13.11
C ALA A 193 4.87 -24.56 12.49
N ALA A 194 5.32 -25.53 13.29
CA ALA A 194 5.53 -26.89 12.83
C ALA A 194 4.22 -27.56 12.35
N GLU A 195 3.13 -27.39 13.10
CA GLU A 195 1.80 -27.89 12.71
C GLU A 195 1.33 -27.27 11.38
N LEU A 196 1.43 -25.94 11.25
CA LEU A 196 0.98 -25.22 10.06
C LEU A 196 1.81 -25.56 8.82
N VAL A 197 3.13 -25.74 8.96
CA VAL A 197 4.00 -26.21 7.86
C VAL A 197 3.53 -27.55 7.32
N GLU A 198 3.16 -28.51 8.18
CA GLU A 198 2.64 -29.81 7.75
C GLU A 198 1.29 -29.70 7.03
N ARG A 199 0.45 -28.76 7.44
CA ARG A 199 -0.82 -28.49 6.75
C ARG A 199 -0.58 -27.91 5.36
N ILE A 200 0.32 -26.93 5.25
CA ILE A 200 0.68 -26.31 3.97
C ILE A 200 1.29 -27.35 3.01
N ARG A 201 2.14 -28.26 3.50
CA ARG A 201 2.68 -29.39 2.71
C ARG A 201 1.60 -30.30 2.15
N LYS A 202 0.47 -30.43 2.85
CA LYS A 202 -0.69 -31.23 2.40
C LYS A 202 -1.59 -30.48 1.41
N GLY A 203 -1.26 -29.23 1.08
CA GLY A 203 -2.00 -28.39 0.15
C GLY A 203 -2.92 -27.36 0.80
N ASP A 204 -2.97 -27.28 2.14
CA ASP A 204 -3.81 -26.28 2.82
C ASP A 204 -3.28 -24.86 2.58
N ARG A 205 -4.21 -23.94 2.33
CA ARG A 205 -3.96 -22.49 2.32
C ARG A 205 -4.15 -21.95 3.73
N VAL A 206 -3.07 -21.43 4.31
CA VAL A 206 -3.06 -20.86 5.66
C VAL A 206 -2.98 -19.35 5.58
N ALA A 207 -4.08 -18.66 5.88
CA ALA A 207 -4.05 -17.22 6.10
C ALA A 207 -3.57 -16.93 7.52
N PHE A 208 -2.55 -16.08 7.68
CA PHE A 208 -2.06 -15.65 8.98
C PHE A 208 -2.34 -14.16 9.20
N VAL A 209 -2.92 -13.83 10.34
CA VAL A 209 -3.26 -12.46 10.76
C VAL A 209 -2.77 -12.18 12.18
N THR A 210 -2.41 -10.93 12.46
CA THR A 210 -2.18 -10.41 13.81
C THR A 210 -3.35 -9.52 14.22
N ASP A 211 -3.36 -9.10 15.48
CA ASP A 211 -4.46 -8.31 16.04
C ASP A 211 -4.71 -7.01 15.27
N ALA A 212 -3.66 -6.42 14.71
CA ALA A 212 -3.70 -5.21 13.90
C ALA A 212 -2.50 -5.14 12.94
N GLY A 213 -2.68 -4.54 11.78
CA GLY A 213 -1.57 -4.19 10.88
C GLY A 213 -1.01 -5.38 10.11
N THR A 214 0.28 -5.34 9.81
CA THR A 214 0.95 -6.35 8.97
C THR A 214 1.64 -7.39 9.85
N PRO A 215 1.29 -8.69 9.72
CA PRO A 215 1.90 -9.75 10.52
C PRO A 215 3.42 -9.79 10.43
N GLY A 216 4.07 -10.10 11.57
CA GLY A 216 5.54 -10.17 11.67
C GLY A 216 6.25 -8.84 11.89
N ILE A 217 5.53 -7.72 12.03
CA ILE A 217 6.10 -6.40 12.35
C ILE A 217 5.73 -6.02 13.78
N SER A 218 6.66 -6.23 14.72
CA SER A 218 6.42 -6.04 16.17
C SER A 218 5.30 -6.92 16.76
N ASP A 219 4.94 -7.98 16.04
CA ASP A 219 3.94 -9.00 16.37
C ASP A 219 4.50 -10.39 15.97
N PRO A 220 3.86 -11.52 16.38
CA PRO A 220 4.23 -12.86 15.92
C PRO A 220 4.19 -13.00 14.38
N GLY A 221 4.93 -13.97 13.84
CA GLY A 221 4.90 -14.33 12.42
C GLY A 221 6.27 -14.52 11.79
N GLU A 222 7.31 -13.85 12.29
CA GLU A 222 8.67 -13.93 11.73
C GLU A 222 9.16 -15.38 11.70
N ARG A 223 8.99 -16.12 12.80
CA ARG A 223 9.42 -17.52 12.88
C ARG A 223 8.59 -18.38 11.94
N LEU A 224 7.27 -18.19 11.86
CA LEU A 224 6.39 -18.93 10.97
C LEU A 224 6.82 -18.76 9.50
N VAL A 225 7.08 -17.51 9.08
CA VAL A 225 7.59 -17.21 7.74
C VAL A 225 8.93 -17.89 7.50
N ARG A 226 9.87 -17.78 8.43
CA ARG A 226 11.20 -18.40 8.32
C ARG A 226 11.11 -19.91 8.10
N VAL A 227 10.33 -20.63 8.92
CA VAL A 227 10.23 -22.09 8.77
C VAL A 227 9.52 -22.51 7.48
N CYS A 228 8.57 -21.72 6.98
CA CYS A 228 7.96 -21.95 5.66
C CYS A 228 8.98 -21.79 4.53
N VAL A 229 9.80 -20.73 4.57
CA VAL A 229 10.86 -20.49 3.59
C VAL A 229 11.92 -21.59 3.63
N GLU A 230 12.38 -21.97 4.83
CA GLU A 230 13.34 -23.08 5.02
C GLU A 230 12.79 -24.43 4.51
N ALA A 231 11.47 -24.62 4.58
CA ALA A 231 10.78 -25.80 4.06
C ALA A 231 10.49 -25.74 2.55
N GLY A 232 10.87 -24.67 1.85
CA GLY A 232 10.60 -24.48 0.42
C GLY A 232 9.12 -24.25 0.08
N LEU A 233 8.32 -23.80 1.06
CA LEU A 233 6.89 -23.56 0.88
C LEU A 233 6.63 -22.14 0.35
N ALA A 234 5.53 -21.99 -0.39
CA ALA A 234 5.09 -20.69 -0.87
C ALA A 234 4.69 -19.78 0.30
N VAL A 235 5.23 -18.56 0.31
CA VAL A 235 4.84 -17.48 1.23
C VAL A 235 4.35 -16.30 0.41
N GLU A 236 3.12 -15.88 0.65
CA GLU A 236 2.44 -14.78 -0.01
C GLU A 236 2.11 -13.67 0.99
N VAL A 237 1.91 -12.45 0.49
CA VAL A 237 1.44 -11.32 1.29
C VAL A 237 0.24 -10.64 0.62
N VAL A 238 -0.78 -10.35 1.42
CA VAL A 238 -1.85 -9.41 1.09
C VAL A 238 -1.52 -8.07 1.75
N PRO A 239 -1.14 -7.05 0.98
CA PRO A 239 -0.82 -5.73 1.53
C PRO A 239 -2.08 -5.10 2.15
N GLY A 240 -1.88 -4.19 3.10
CA GLY A 240 -2.98 -3.50 3.76
C GLY A 240 -2.48 -2.48 4.79
N PRO A 241 -3.31 -2.16 5.80
CA PRO A 241 -3.03 -1.12 6.77
C PRO A 241 -1.72 -1.34 7.54
N SER A 242 -0.97 -0.26 7.76
CA SER A 242 0.28 -0.26 8.52
C SER A 242 0.37 1.04 9.34
N ALA A 243 0.43 0.91 10.66
CA ALA A 243 0.56 2.05 11.56
C ALA A 243 1.88 2.82 11.33
N VAL A 244 2.95 2.11 10.95
CA VAL A 244 4.25 2.68 10.61
C VAL A 244 4.14 3.65 9.45
N LEU A 245 3.59 3.19 8.32
CA LEU A 245 3.47 4.00 7.11
C LEU A 245 2.43 5.10 7.26
N ALA A 246 1.32 4.82 7.94
CA ALA A 246 0.30 5.82 8.24
C ALA A 246 0.90 6.99 9.05
N ALA A 247 1.60 6.70 10.17
CA ALA A 247 2.26 7.70 10.99
C ALA A 247 3.33 8.48 10.21
N LEU A 248 4.18 7.77 9.47
CA LEU A 248 5.26 8.38 8.69
C LEU A 248 4.72 9.38 7.66
N VAL A 249 3.69 9.01 6.90
CA VAL A 249 3.14 9.87 5.84
C VAL A 249 2.44 11.10 6.42
N VAL A 250 1.70 10.96 7.54
CA VAL A 250 1.04 12.11 8.17
C VAL A 250 2.02 12.99 8.97
N SER A 251 3.21 12.50 9.29
CA SER A 251 4.18 13.25 10.12
C SER A 251 4.61 14.57 9.49
N GLY A 252 4.79 14.61 8.17
CA GLY A 252 5.43 15.73 7.47
C GLY A 252 6.95 15.72 7.54
N LEU A 253 7.57 14.69 8.14
CA LEU A 253 9.02 14.49 8.16
C LEU A 253 9.52 13.82 6.88
N PRO A 254 10.84 13.86 6.57
CA PRO A 254 11.38 13.21 5.38
C PRO A 254 11.07 11.71 5.30
N THR A 255 10.48 11.27 4.20
CA THR A 255 10.01 9.88 4.03
C THR A 255 10.83 9.07 3.00
N ALA A 256 11.81 9.70 2.35
CA ALA A 256 12.61 9.07 1.29
C ALA A 256 13.41 7.86 1.79
N ARG A 257 13.92 7.93 3.02
CA ARG A 257 14.56 6.84 3.75
C ARG A 257 14.18 6.99 5.22
N PHE A 258 13.78 5.90 5.85
CA PHE A 258 13.41 5.88 7.26
C PHE A 258 13.86 4.57 7.91
N VAL A 259 13.86 4.54 9.23
CA VAL A 259 14.11 3.36 10.06
C VAL A 259 12.84 3.03 10.82
N MET A 260 12.47 1.75 10.85
CA MET A 260 11.47 1.23 11.78
C MET A 260 12.20 0.61 12.96
N GLU A 261 12.07 1.22 14.13
CA GLU A 261 12.68 0.77 15.39
C GLU A 261 11.79 -0.25 16.11
N GLY A 262 10.46 -0.10 16.00
CA GLY A 262 9.52 -0.86 16.81
C GLY A 262 9.46 -0.33 18.24
N PHE A 263 9.31 -1.23 19.22
CA PHE A 263 9.30 -0.87 20.63
C PHE A 263 10.71 -0.87 21.21
N LEU A 264 11.08 0.20 21.92
CA LEU A 264 12.30 0.18 22.73
C LEU A 264 12.20 -0.89 23.83
N PRO A 265 13.33 -1.49 24.26
CA PRO A 265 13.34 -2.36 25.44
C PRO A 265 12.80 -1.63 26.68
N ARG A 266 12.25 -2.40 27.62
CA ARG A 266 11.55 -1.84 28.79
C ARG A 266 12.47 -1.07 29.74
N SER A 267 13.71 -1.53 29.91
CA SER A 267 14.70 -0.96 30.82
C SER A 267 16.09 -1.53 30.56
N GLY A 268 17.08 -1.06 31.31
CA GLY A 268 18.43 -1.63 31.35
C GLY A 268 19.32 -1.23 30.18
N ARG A 269 20.48 -1.89 30.08
CA ARG A 269 21.53 -1.57 29.11
C ARG A 269 21.05 -1.64 27.66
N GLU A 270 20.26 -2.66 27.33
CA GLU A 270 19.71 -2.82 25.99
C GLU A 270 18.88 -1.59 25.57
N ARG A 271 18.05 -1.05 26.48
CA ARG A 271 17.29 0.18 26.21
C ARG A 271 18.22 1.36 25.93
N SER A 272 19.21 1.59 26.79
CA SER A 272 20.17 2.68 26.62
C SER A 272 20.95 2.57 25.31
N ASP A 273 21.38 1.36 24.96
CA ASP A 273 22.10 1.09 23.71
C ASP A 273 21.20 1.40 22.48
N ARG A 274 19.92 1.00 22.50
CA ARG A 274 18.96 1.33 21.44
C ARG A 274 18.69 2.84 21.33
N VAL A 275 18.51 3.52 22.46
CA VAL A 275 18.31 4.98 22.48
C VAL A 275 19.52 5.71 21.89
N ALA A 276 20.74 5.27 22.21
CA ALA A 276 21.96 5.83 21.63
C ALA A 276 22.05 5.64 20.10
N LEU A 277 21.62 4.47 19.58
CA LEU A 277 21.52 4.24 18.14
C LEU A 277 20.50 5.18 17.48
N VAL A 278 19.33 5.36 18.09
CA VAL A 278 18.29 6.29 17.60
C VAL A 278 18.80 7.73 17.59
N ALA A 279 19.56 8.14 18.60
CA ALA A 279 20.09 9.50 18.70
C ALA A 279 21.01 9.88 17.53
N GLY A 280 21.85 8.93 17.07
CA GLY A 280 22.76 9.08 15.94
C GLY A 280 22.16 8.78 14.57
N GLU A 281 20.91 8.31 14.48
CA GLU A 281 20.28 7.95 13.21
C GLU A 281 19.90 9.19 12.39
N SER A 282 20.55 9.37 11.23
CA SER A 282 20.33 10.49 10.31
C SER A 282 18.99 10.47 9.55
N ARG A 283 18.30 9.33 9.50
CA ARG A 283 17.00 9.15 8.84
C ARG A 283 15.86 9.37 9.81
N THR A 284 14.67 9.61 9.29
CA THR A 284 13.44 9.58 10.11
C THR A 284 13.29 8.22 10.78
N THR A 285 13.00 8.20 12.07
CA THR A 285 12.84 6.97 12.86
C THR A 285 11.41 6.84 13.34
N VAL A 286 10.78 5.69 13.09
CA VAL A 286 9.44 5.36 13.57
C VAL A 286 9.53 4.38 14.73
N LEU A 287 8.89 4.70 15.85
CA LEU A 287 8.83 3.86 17.05
C LEU A 287 7.37 3.60 17.43
N PHE A 288 7.11 2.45 18.04
CA PHE A 288 5.85 2.19 18.73
C PHE A 288 6.01 2.43 20.22
N GLU A 289 4.96 2.93 20.87
CA GLU A 289 4.98 3.06 22.33
C GLU A 289 3.62 2.87 22.99
N ALA A 290 3.66 2.21 24.15
CA ALA A 290 2.50 2.03 25.02
C ALA A 290 2.27 3.30 25.86
N PRO A 291 1.01 3.63 26.20
CA PRO A 291 0.68 4.91 26.86
C PRO A 291 1.39 5.06 28.21
N ASN A 292 1.48 3.98 28.99
CA ASN A 292 2.14 3.95 30.30
C ASN A 292 3.67 4.06 30.24
N ARG A 293 4.26 4.02 29.05
CA ARG A 293 5.72 4.14 28.83
C ARG A 293 6.10 5.41 28.09
N LEU A 294 5.13 6.09 27.48
CA LEU A 294 5.36 7.22 26.59
C LEU A 294 6.21 8.32 27.23
N ALA A 295 5.86 8.74 28.45
CA ALA A 295 6.58 9.81 29.15
C ALA A 295 8.06 9.46 29.40
N ALA A 296 8.35 8.23 29.83
CA ALA A 296 9.72 7.77 30.04
C ALA A 296 10.51 7.70 28.72
N THR A 297 9.88 7.22 27.64
CA THR A 297 10.51 7.17 26.31
C THR A 297 10.79 8.55 25.74
N LEU A 298 9.88 9.51 25.87
CA LEU A 298 10.11 10.88 25.43
C LEU A 298 11.23 11.55 26.24
N ALA A 299 11.31 11.31 27.55
CA ALA A 299 12.39 11.81 28.38
C ALA A 299 13.77 11.24 27.96
N ASP A 300 13.85 9.93 27.74
CA ASP A 300 15.08 9.27 27.28
C ASP A 300 15.53 9.80 25.91
N LEU A 301 14.59 9.94 24.98
CA LEU A 301 14.87 10.48 23.64
C LEU A 301 15.29 11.95 23.72
N ALA A 302 14.64 12.78 24.53
CA ALA A 302 15.01 14.19 24.70
C ALA A 302 16.43 14.34 25.26
N ALA A 303 16.78 13.52 26.25
CA ALA A 303 18.12 13.50 26.85
C ALA A 303 19.20 13.09 25.84
N ALA A 304 18.91 12.11 24.97
CA ALA A 304 19.91 11.57 24.03
C ALA A 304 19.98 12.32 22.70
N CYS A 305 18.84 12.78 22.15
CA CYS A 305 18.74 13.35 20.80
C CYS A 305 18.84 14.89 20.78
N GLY A 306 18.75 15.52 21.95
CA GLY A 306 18.59 16.97 22.11
C GLY A 306 17.13 17.40 22.05
N GLY A 307 16.74 18.34 22.92
CA GLY A 307 15.37 18.78 23.09
C GLY A 307 14.72 19.37 21.84
N ASP A 308 15.49 20.03 20.99
CA ASP A 308 15.00 20.68 19.77
C ASP A 308 14.70 19.71 18.61
N ARG A 309 14.97 18.40 18.78
CA ARG A 309 14.72 17.43 17.71
C ARG A 309 13.22 17.38 17.39
N PRO A 310 12.81 17.60 16.13
CA PRO A 310 11.41 17.50 15.76
C PRO A 310 10.87 16.08 15.92
N ILE A 311 9.66 15.97 16.45
CA ILE A 311 8.95 14.71 16.66
C ILE A 311 7.45 14.88 16.37
N VAL A 312 6.84 13.80 15.90
CA VAL A 312 5.39 13.66 15.77
C VAL A 312 4.92 12.50 16.64
N ILE A 313 3.84 12.73 17.38
CA ILE A 313 3.14 11.71 18.17
C ILE A 313 1.80 11.46 17.49
N ALA A 314 1.65 10.30 16.88
CA ALA A 314 0.40 9.84 16.28
C ALA A 314 -0.29 8.87 17.23
N ARG A 315 -1.46 9.24 17.72
CA ARG A 315 -2.23 8.48 18.71
C ARG A 315 -3.50 7.93 18.06
N GLU A 316 -3.81 6.67 18.36
CA GLU A 316 -5.07 6.03 17.97
C GLU A 316 -5.39 6.16 16.46
N LEU A 317 -4.37 5.99 15.61
CA LEU A 317 -4.48 6.09 14.15
C LEU A 317 -5.65 5.26 13.61
N THR A 318 -6.45 5.87 12.73
CA THR A 318 -7.70 5.38 12.12
C THR A 318 -8.88 5.20 13.09
N LYS A 319 -8.71 5.41 14.40
CA LYS A 319 -9.78 5.24 15.39
C LYS A 319 -10.51 6.57 15.63
N ARG A 320 -11.59 6.51 16.42
CA ARG A 320 -12.45 7.68 16.71
C ARG A 320 -11.71 8.86 17.35
N PHE A 321 -10.68 8.59 18.14
CA PHE A 321 -9.90 9.60 18.87
C PHE A 321 -8.50 9.76 18.27
N GLU A 322 -8.38 9.63 16.95
CA GLU A 322 -7.14 9.88 16.23
C GLU A 322 -6.63 11.30 16.52
N GLU A 323 -5.36 11.41 16.87
CA GLU A 323 -4.70 12.67 17.19
C GLU A 323 -3.27 12.66 16.65
N ILE A 324 -2.88 13.71 15.94
CA ILE A 324 -1.51 13.90 15.44
C ILE A 324 -0.92 15.17 16.05
N TRP A 325 -0.12 15.00 17.09
CA TRP A 325 0.60 16.08 17.75
C TRP A 325 1.99 16.25 17.13
N ARG A 326 2.46 17.49 16.97
CA ARG A 326 3.77 17.82 16.37
C ARG A 326 4.47 18.88 17.20
N GLY A 327 5.78 18.75 17.37
CA GLY A 327 6.61 19.72 18.07
C GLY A 327 8.04 19.24 18.20
N THR A 328 8.76 19.77 19.18
CA THR A 328 10.08 19.28 19.57
C THR A 328 9.98 18.20 20.65
N LEU A 329 11.08 17.49 20.94
CA LEU A 329 11.13 16.55 22.05
C LEU A 329 10.88 17.25 23.40
N THR A 330 11.37 18.47 23.58
CA THR A 330 11.05 19.29 24.78
C THR A 330 9.56 19.53 24.91
N ASP A 331 8.91 19.97 23.82
CA ASP A 331 7.47 20.22 23.82
C ASP A 331 6.67 18.93 24.07
N ALA A 332 7.16 17.80 23.54
CA ALA A 332 6.52 16.50 23.71
C ALA A 332 6.54 16.04 25.16
N VAL A 333 7.68 16.20 25.85
CA VAL A 333 7.83 15.90 27.28
C VAL A 333 6.89 16.77 28.12
N ALA A 334 6.80 18.06 27.81
CA ALA A 334 5.87 18.96 28.49
C ALA A 334 4.40 18.56 28.25
N HIS A 335 4.04 18.25 27.00
CA HIS A 335 2.69 17.87 26.61
C HIS A 335 2.18 16.63 27.36
N VAL A 336 2.98 15.56 27.45
CA VAL A 336 2.56 14.32 28.13
C VAL A 336 2.60 14.40 29.66
N ALA A 337 3.21 15.45 30.22
CA ALA A 337 3.13 15.74 31.65
C ALA A 337 1.80 16.40 32.02
N GLU A 338 1.21 17.17 31.10
CA GLU A 338 -0.09 17.83 31.29
C GLU A 338 -1.27 16.93 30.87
N VAL A 339 -1.08 16.15 29.80
CA VAL A 339 -2.12 15.31 29.22
C VAL A 339 -1.76 13.84 29.43
N GLU A 340 -2.56 13.14 30.25
CA GLU A 340 -2.38 11.72 30.51
C GLU A 340 -2.41 10.91 29.20
N PRO A 341 -1.34 10.19 28.83
CA PRO A 341 -1.31 9.39 27.62
C PRO A 341 -2.33 8.26 27.65
N ARG A 342 -3.10 8.09 26.56
CA ARG A 342 -4.10 7.02 26.42
C ARG A 342 -4.07 6.40 25.05
N GLY A 343 -4.39 5.10 24.96
CA GLY A 343 -4.40 4.39 23.68
C GLY A 343 -3.00 4.14 23.13
N GLU A 344 -2.92 3.71 21.89
CA GLU A 344 -1.68 3.31 21.22
C GLU A 344 -1.02 4.48 20.52
N HIS A 345 0.31 4.56 20.60
CA HIS A 345 1.09 5.66 20.03
C HIS A 345 2.13 5.16 19.02
N VAL A 346 2.29 5.90 17.94
CA VAL A 346 3.41 5.81 17.02
C VAL A 346 4.17 7.13 17.08
N LEU A 347 5.48 7.05 17.36
CA LEU A 347 6.37 8.20 17.39
C LEU A 347 7.13 8.27 16.07
N VAL A 348 7.18 9.45 15.46
CA VAL A 348 7.98 9.70 14.25
C VAL A 348 8.98 10.78 14.59
N LEU A 349 10.23 10.38 14.80
CA LEU A 349 11.33 11.24 15.19
C LEU A 349 12.13 11.67 13.97
N ALA A 350 12.44 12.95 13.85
CA ALA A 350 13.32 13.43 12.80
C ALA A 350 14.73 12.85 12.94
N GLY A 351 15.39 12.64 11.82
CA GLY A 351 16.78 12.20 11.79
C GLY A 351 17.71 13.19 12.49
N ALA A 352 18.88 12.68 12.88
CA ALA A 352 19.95 13.49 13.43
C ALA A 352 20.28 14.63 12.47
N PRO A 353 20.42 15.87 12.98
CA PRO A 353 20.89 16.96 12.15
C PRO A 353 22.20 16.49 11.51
N ALA A 354 22.35 16.77 10.21
CA ALA A 354 23.64 16.56 9.58
C ALA A 354 24.70 17.26 10.43
N GLU A 355 25.79 16.57 10.76
CA GLU A 355 26.91 17.22 11.43
C GLU A 355 27.22 18.48 10.65
N ALA A 356 27.23 19.62 11.36
CA ALA A 356 27.57 20.88 10.74
C ALA A 356 28.92 20.69 10.04
N ALA A 357 28.98 21.06 8.77
CA ALA A 357 30.25 21.00 8.04
C ALA A 357 31.31 21.69 8.91
N PRO A 358 32.49 21.07 9.12
CA PRO A 358 33.52 21.60 9.99
C PRO A 358 33.75 23.08 9.65
N ASP A 359 33.61 23.94 10.65
CA ASP A 359 33.83 25.36 10.48
C ASP A 359 35.33 25.66 10.27
N ASP A 360 35.65 26.91 9.93
CA ASP A 360 37.05 27.27 9.71
C ASP A 360 37.91 27.14 10.97
N ALA A 361 37.30 27.18 12.18
CA ALA A 361 38.04 26.99 13.43
C ALA A 361 38.47 25.52 13.60
N ALA A 362 37.56 24.57 13.40
CA ALA A 362 37.84 23.15 13.45
C ALA A 362 38.86 22.72 12.38
N VAL A 363 38.72 23.26 11.16
CA VAL A 363 39.70 23.03 10.08
C VAL A 363 41.05 23.63 10.45
N ARG A 364 41.10 24.84 11.01
CA ARG A 364 42.33 25.49 11.46
C ARG A 364 43.03 24.71 12.57
N ASP A 365 42.31 24.23 13.56
CA ASP A 365 42.87 23.44 14.67
C ASP A 365 43.43 22.09 14.21
N ALA A 366 42.75 21.42 13.27
CA ALA A 366 43.24 20.20 12.67
C ALA A 366 44.52 20.43 11.84
N VAL A 367 44.55 21.51 11.04
CA VAL A 367 45.74 21.88 10.26
C VAL A 367 46.91 22.30 11.17
N ALA A 368 46.65 23.08 12.22
CA ALA A 368 47.67 23.57 13.13
C ALA A 368 48.38 22.42 13.87
N ARG A 369 47.65 21.37 14.26
CA ARG A 369 48.23 20.16 14.86
C ARG A 369 49.21 19.45 13.92
N LEU A 370 48.80 19.19 12.67
CA LEU A 370 49.67 18.53 11.70
C LEU A 370 50.90 19.38 11.35
N LEU A 371 50.75 20.70 11.26
CA LEU A 371 51.88 21.60 11.08
C LEU A 371 52.85 21.56 12.26
N ALA A 372 52.35 21.50 13.49
CA ALA A 372 53.16 21.37 14.71
C ALA A 372 53.92 20.02 14.74
N ASP A 373 53.33 18.97 14.18
CA ASP A 373 53.95 17.65 14.01
C ASP A 373 54.95 17.59 12.83
N GLY A 374 55.23 18.73 12.19
CA GLY A 374 56.21 18.85 11.11
C GLY A 374 55.69 18.47 9.72
N VAL A 375 54.40 18.19 9.57
CA VAL A 375 53.78 17.87 8.28
C VAL A 375 53.79 19.12 7.39
N SER A 376 54.02 18.93 6.08
CA SER A 376 54.00 20.05 5.13
C SER A 376 52.59 20.65 5.03
N ALA A 377 52.46 21.96 4.78
CA ALA A 377 51.14 22.59 4.63
C ALA A 377 50.28 21.95 3.52
N ARG A 378 50.92 21.43 2.48
CA ARG A 378 50.24 20.71 1.39
C ARG A 378 49.68 19.37 1.86
N ASP A 379 50.46 18.63 2.65
CA ASP A 379 50.08 17.31 3.12
C ASP A 379 49.06 17.43 4.26
N ALA A 380 49.26 18.35 5.19
CA ALA A 380 48.30 18.69 6.23
C ALA A 380 46.94 19.11 5.65
N ALA A 381 46.92 19.94 4.60
CA ALA A 381 45.69 20.31 3.92
C ALA A 381 45.02 19.14 3.20
N THR A 382 45.81 18.20 2.66
CA THR A 382 45.28 16.99 1.99
C THR A 382 44.66 16.04 3.00
N GLU A 383 45.34 15.84 4.13
CA GLU A 383 44.89 14.97 5.21
C GLU A 383 43.64 15.54 5.88
N VAL A 384 43.65 16.82 6.27
CA VAL A 384 42.48 17.48 6.87
C VAL A 384 41.28 17.51 5.91
N ALA A 385 41.50 17.76 4.62
CA ALA A 385 40.42 17.70 3.62
C ALA A 385 39.79 16.30 3.53
N THR A 386 40.61 15.26 3.67
CA THR A 386 40.14 13.87 3.63
C THR A 386 39.41 13.50 4.91
N THR A 387 40.01 13.78 6.07
CA THR A 387 39.50 13.42 7.40
C THR A 387 38.23 14.19 7.76
N LEU A 388 38.18 15.48 7.44
CA LEU A 388 37.05 16.36 7.77
C LEU A 388 36.05 16.53 6.61
N GLY A 389 36.30 15.90 5.45
CA GLY A 389 35.40 15.99 4.29
C GLY A 389 35.23 17.41 3.72
N VAL A 390 36.20 18.31 3.94
CA VAL A 390 36.15 19.70 3.46
C VAL A 390 36.89 19.86 2.12
N PRO A 391 36.55 20.86 1.27
CA PRO A 391 37.27 21.08 0.02
C PRO A 391 38.77 21.32 0.26
N LYS A 392 39.63 20.60 -0.47
CA LYS A 392 41.10 20.70 -0.33
C LYS A 392 41.65 22.12 -0.40
N ARG A 393 41.06 22.95 -1.27
CA ARG A 393 41.43 24.36 -1.41
C ARG A 393 41.19 25.15 -0.12
N ARG A 394 40.05 24.92 0.55
CA ARG A 394 39.70 25.57 1.83
C ARG A 394 40.72 25.22 2.93
N ALA A 395 41.05 23.93 3.07
CA ALA A 395 42.05 23.48 4.03
C ALA A 395 43.46 24.03 3.71
N TYR A 396 43.81 24.12 2.42
CA TYR A 396 45.09 24.65 1.97
C TYR A 396 45.22 26.15 2.22
N ASP A 397 44.18 26.93 1.93
CA ASP A 397 44.16 28.37 2.18
C ASP A 397 44.42 28.64 3.67
N ILE A 398 43.72 27.93 4.57
CA ILE A 398 43.93 28.01 6.03
C ILE A 398 45.36 27.61 6.44
N ALA A 399 45.91 26.53 5.86
CA ALA A 399 47.28 26.10 6.13
C ALA A 399 48.34 27.13 5.70
N THR A 400 48.09 27.85 4.60
CA THR A 400 49.00 28.93 4.16
C THR A 400 48.93 30.16 5.04
N THR A 401 47.76 30.50 5.60
CA THR A 401 47.62 31.61 6.54
C THR A 401 48.36 31.33 7.84
N LEU A 402 48.29 30.10 8.35
CA LEU A 402 48.99 29.68 9.57
C LEU A 402 50.52 29.63 9.44
N ARG A 403 51.05 29.61 8.20
CA ARG A 403 52.49 29.69 7.92
C ARG A 403 53.03 31.12 7.80
N ARG A 404 52.16 32.13 7.68
CA ARG A 404 52.61 33.52 7.64
C ARG A 404 52.88 33.97 9.08
N PRO A 405 54.11 34.44 9.37
CA PRO A 405 54.51 34.82 10.72
C PRO A 405 53.70 36.00 11.27
#